data_AF-A0A1C3Y665-F1
#
_entry.id   AF-A0A1C3Y665-F1
#
_cell.length_a   1.000
_cell.length_b   1.000
_cell.length_c   1.000
_cell.angle_alpha   90.00
_cell.angle_beta   90.00
_cell.angle_gamma   90.00
#
_symmetry.space_group_name_H-M   'P 1'
#
loop_
_entity.id
_entity.type
_entity.pdbx_description
1 polymer ?
#
loop_
_entity_poly.entity_id
_entity_poly.type
_entity_poly.pdbx_seq_one_letter_code
_entity_poly.pdbx_strand_id
1 'polypeptide(L)' 'MLKSAQDALEAGEFQWAAEQADYLLAVDGKNAAVLDVKIRAFRELGERQMNATARNYYLTVANSLKTARSSDR' A
#
# COMPACT_ATOMS: atom_id res chain seq x y z
N MET A 1 -7.20 11.65 -7.19
CA MET A 1 -7.19 10.41 -6.38
C MET A 1 -5.87 10.21 -5.63
N LEU A 2 -4.69 10.30 -6.25
CA LEU A 2 -3.40 10.12 -5.52
C LEU A 2 -3.28 11.00 -4.27
N LYS A 3 -3.60 12.30 -4.37
CA LYS A 3 -3.60 13.21 -3.22
C LYS A 3 -4.51 12.72 -2.09
N SER A 4 -5.75 12.32 -2.40
CA SER A 4 -6.68 11.80 -1.39
C SER A 4 -6.18 10.50 -0.74
N ALA A 5 -5.50 9.63 -1.49
CA ALA A 5 -4.88 8.43 -0.93
C ALA A 5 -3.71 8.75 0.00
N GLN A 6 -2.94 9.81 -0.30
CA GLN A 6 -1.90 10.34 0.59
C GLN A 6 -2.49 10.97 1.84
N ASP A 7 -3.56 11.77 1.70
CA ASP A 7 -4.26 12.41 2.82
C ASP A 7 -4.83 11.34 3.77
N ALA A 8 -5.47 10.29 3.24
CA ALA A 8 -5.96 9.15 4.02
C ALA A 8 -4.83 8.40 4.74
N LEU A 9 -3.67 8.23 4.08
CA LEU A 9 -2.49 7.61 4.68
C LEU A 9 -1.95 8.43 5.86
N GLU A 10 -1.92 9.75 5.74
CA GLU A 10 -1.50 10.67 6.80
C GLU A 10 -2.52 10.74 7.94
N ALA A 11 -3.81 10.62 7.64
CA ALA A 11 -4.89 10.53 8.63
C ALA A 11 -4.95 9.18 9.37
N GLY A 12 -4.15 8.19 8.97
CA GLY A 12 -4.15 6.85 9.56
C GLY A 12 -5.27 5.93 9.05
N GLU A 13 -5.97 6.34 8.00
CA GLU A 13 -7.04 5.58 7.34
C GLU A 13 -6.44 4.54 6.37
N PHE A 14 -5.62 3.63 6.90
CA PHE A 14 -4.76 2.78 6.06
C PHE A 14 -5.52 1.85 5.10
N GLN A 15 -6.68 1.31 5.50
CA GLN A 15 -7.52 0.52 4.58
C GLN A 15 -8.02 1.38 3.42
N TRP A 16 -8.42 2.62 3.70
CA TRP A 16 -8.92 3.53 2.67
C TRP A 16 -7.82 4.01 1.73
N ALA A 17 -6.65 4.33 2.27
CA ALA A 17 -5.47 4.64 1.48
C ALA A 17 -5.08 3.48 0.54
N ALA A 18 -5.16 2.23 1.03
CA ALA A 18 -4.90 1.03 0.25
C ALA A 18 -5.90 0.83 -0.89
N GLU A 19 -7.19 0.99 -0.63
CA GLU A 19 -8.26 0.84 -1.63
C GLU A 19 -8.16 1.89 -2.75
N GLN A 20 -7.91 3.15 -2.39
CA GLN A 20 -7.66 4.19 -3.39
C GLN A 20 -6.40 3.92 -4.22
N ALA A 21 -5.35 3.36 -3.60
CA ALA A 21 -4.16 2.95 -4.32
C ALA A 21 -4.44 1.80 -5.30
N ASP A 22 -5.33 0.85 -4.95
CA ASP A 22 -5.76 -0.21 -5.86
C ASP A 22 -6.42 0.34 -7.12
N TYR A 23 -7.36 1.30 -6.98
CA TYR A 23 -7.99 1.94 -8.15
C TYR A 23 -6.98 2.66 -9.04
N LEU A 24 -6.00 3.34 -8.44
CA LEU A 24 -4.97 4.05 -9.19
C LEU A 24 -4.00 3.09 -9.91
N LEU A 25 -3.62 1.98 -9.27
CA LEU A 25 -2.75 0.96 -9.88
C LEU A 25 -3.46 0.17 -10.98
N ALA A 26 -4.79 0.07 -10.95
CA ALA A 26 -5.56 -0.49 -12.05
C ALA A 26 -5.46 0.36 -13.34
N VAL A 27 -5.21 1.67 -13.21
CA VAL A 27 -5.00 2.59 -14.33
C VAL A 27 -3.54 2.62 -14.76
N ASP A 28 -2.62 2.73 -13.79
CA ASP A 28 -1.17 2.74 -14.01
C ASP A 28 -0.47 1.89 -12.94
N GLY A 29 -0.24 0.62 -13.27
CA GLY A 29 0.34 -0.37 -12.35
C GLY A 29 1.80 -0.11 -11.98
N LYS A 30 2.48 0.84 -12.65
CA LYS A 30 3.88 1.20 -12.39
C LYS A 30 4.04 2.53 -11.66
N ASN A 31 2.94 3.20 -11.31
CA ASN A 31 3.00 4.50 -10.67
C ASN A 31 3.72 4.42 -9.31
N ALA A 32 4.97 4.91 -9.27
CA ALA A 32 5.83 4.78 -8.09
C ALA A 32 5.26 5.46 -6.84
N ALA A 33 4.55 6.57 -6.99
CA ALA A 33 3.94 7.30 -5.87
C ALA A 33 2.73 6.55 -5.30
N VAL A 34 1.94 5.91 -6.17
CA VAL A 34 0.79 5.09 -5.76
C VAL A 34 1.26 3.80 -5.09
N LEU A 35 2.30 3.15 -5.66
CA LEU A 35 2.94 1.98 -5.05
C LEU A 35 3.43 2.31 -3.63
N ASP A 36 4.00 3.49 -3.40
CA ASP A 36 4.44 3.92 -2.07
C ASP A 36 3.31 4.08 -1.08
N VAL A 37 2.17 4.63 -1.51
CA VAL A 37 0.98 4.71 -0.66
C VAL A 37 0.55 3.31 -0.25
N LYS A 38 0.41 2.39 -1.21
CA LYS A 38 -0.03 1.01 -0.93
C LYS A 38 0.95 0.26 -0.03
N ILE A 39 2.25 0.37 -0.29
CA ILE A 39 3.31 -0.25 0.53
C ILE A 39 3.21 0.25 1.98
N ARG A 40 3.12 1.56 2.19
CA ARG A 40 3.03 2.15 3.54
C ARG A 40 1.74 1.72 4.24
N ALA A 41 0.60 1.82 3.57
CA ALA A 41 -0.69 1.39 4.11
C ALA A 41 -0.67 -0.09 4.54
N PHE A 42 -0.18 -0.99 3.69
CA PHE A 42 -0.09 -2.42 4.01
C PHE A 42 0.87 -2.71 5.17
N ARG A 43 1.99 -1.99 5.30
CA ARG A 43 2.88 -2.13 6.47
C ARG A 43 2.15 -1.75 7.75
N GLU A 44 1.50 -0.59 7.77
CA GLU A 44 0.74 -0.11 8.92
C GLU A 44 -0.40 -1.07 9.31
N LEU A 45 -1.12 -1.61 8.32
CA LEU A 45 -2.14 -2.63 8.55
C LEU A 45 -1.56 -3.92 9.13
N GLY A 46 -0.49 -4.44 8.53
CA GLY A 46 0.17 -5.65 9.00
C GLY A 46 0.69 -5.53 10.43
N GLU A 47 1.32 -4.40 10.77
CA GLU A 47 1.86 -4.17 12.12
C GLU A 47 0.78 -4.12 13.21
N ARG A 48 -0.45 -3.69 12.86
CA ARG A 48 -1.60 -3.64 13.80
C ARG A 48 -2.35 -4.95 13.94
N GLN A 49 -2.08 -5.95 13.09
CA GLN A 49 -2.81 -7.21 13.16
C GLN A 49 -2.34 -8.11 14.30
N MET A 50 -3.29 -8.58 15.10
CA MET A 50 -3.07 -9.64 16.10
C MET A 50 -3.01 -11.03 15.48
N ASN A 51 -3.70 -11.23 14.34
CA ASN A 51 -3.70 -12.49 13.61
C ASN A 51 -2.42 -12.60 12.77
N ALA A 52 -1.61 -13.62 13.06
CA ALA A 52 -0.35 -13.89 12.35
C ALA A 52 -0.54 -14.09 10.83
N THR A 53 -1.58 -14.77 10.40
CA THR A 53 -1.89 -14.98 8.98
C THR A 53 -2.20 -13.65 8.28
N ALA A 54 -3.06 -12.81 8.88
CA ALA A 54 -3.40 -11.51 8.32
C ALA A 54 -2.18 -10.57 8.30
N ARG A 55 -1.41 -10.55 9.38
CA ARG A 55 -0.13 -9.81 9.48
C ARG A 55 0.83 -10.23 8.37
N ASN A 56 1.07 -11.53 8.23
CA ASN A 56 2.00 -12.06 7.24
C ASN A 56 1.54 -11.74 5.81
N TYR A 57 0.23 -11.81 5.54
CA TYR A 57 -0.32 -11.42 4.25
C TYR A 57 0.01 -9.96 3.91
N TYR A 58 -0.34 -9.02 4.79
CA TYR A 58 -0.10 -7.60 4.55
C TYR A 58 1.40 -7.28 4.36
N LEU A 59 2.27 -7.83 5.21
CA LEU A 59 3.71 -7.58 5.13
C LEU A 59 4.35 -8.21 3.90
N THR A 60 3.90 -9.40 3.48
CA THR A 60 4.39 -10.07 2.27
C THR A 60 4.03 -9.27 1.02
N VAL A 61 2.78 -8.79 0.93
CA VAL A 61 2.34 -7.95 -0.20
C VAL A 61 3.09 -6.63 -0.22
N ALA A 62 3.32 -5.98 0.92
CA ALA A 62 4.12 -4.76 0.98
C ALA A 62 5.57 -4.99 0.47
N ASN A 63 6.16 -6.14 0.79
CA ASN A 63 7.50 -6.50 0.33
C ASN A 63 7.54 -6.79 -1.18
N SER A 64 6.56 -7.52 -1.72
CA SER A 64 6.52 -7.79 -3.16
C SER A 64 6.36 -6.52 -3.99
N LEU A 65 5.50 -5.59 -3.54
CA LEU A 65 5.32 -4.29 -4.18
C LEU A 65 6.59 -3.43 -4.10
N LYS A 66 7.32 -3.47 -2.98
CA LYS A 66 8.61 -2.78 -2.84
C LYS A 66 9.63 -3.31 -3.86
N THR A 67 9.73 -4.63 -4.00
CA THR A 67 10.63 -5.28 -4.98
C THR A 67 10.26 -4.90 -6.41
N ALA A 68 8.97 -4.95 -6.76
CA ALA A 68 8.48 -4.55 -8.08
C ALA A 68 8.82 -3.09 -8.40
N ARG A 69 8.65 -2.18 -7.42
CA ARG A 69 9.01 -0.76 -7.56
C ARG A 69 10.51 -0.55 -7.77
N SER A 70 11.37 -1.31 -7.10
CA SER A 70 12.82 -1.18 -7.25
C SER A 70 13.37 -1.75 -8.55
N SER A 71 12.66 -2.71 -9.16
CA SER A 71 13.09 -3.34 -10.42
C SER A 71 12.85 -2.46 -11.66
N ASP A 72 12.15 -1.34 -11.52
CA ASP A 72 11.75 -0.43 -12.62
C ASP A 72 12.57 0.89 -12.60
N ARG A 73 13.69 0.93 -11.86
CA ARG A 73 14.66 2.05 -11.85
C ARG A 73 15.91 1.74 -12.65
#